data_AF-A0AAV1Z360-F1
#
_entry.id   AF-A0AAV1Z360-F1
#
_cell.length_a   1.000
_cell.length_b   1.000
_cell.length_c   1.000
_cell.angle_alpha   90.00
_cell.angle_beta   90.00
_cell.angle_gamma   90.00
#
_symmetry.space_group_name_H-M   'P 1'
#
loop_
_entity.id
_entity.type
_entity.pdbx_description
1 polymer ?
#
loop_
_entity_poly.entity_id
_entity_poly.type
_entity_poly.pdbx_seq_one_letter_code
_entity_poly.pdbx_strand_id
1 'polypeptide(L)'
;MKLQNLFNLVCLSIIRNFLKELFLLKPEDMTKRRMKIFFSLWKCGLIENKTLLEFCIYSVHQFLKNQNVAMMEAFLIQERCNSHDEPFHMTFMMEKIIKSLKPDDVVCILFDSNVESTINWKNYLVILEAFVRTHDNECKIILRSNEELVKRSFQQLDQSALKKAIIIGRQTALHSKEPFSMAYNQWFLNQFGDSLYIKNLQYISFFIQVLCEFVPYERNIGIMKVSLERPLTIASEYQFIYNDYTVLLKTRIKDLEPQIEPEDVISKLLSVYQDTGKVPSYVMEASLMQKQYFLNVFLPVLLRPRIAPTFPDVRERFIEELHRIGKIPGVIFQKYKTACDQKKQKLLAGIDVDCIIMDEDI
;
A
#
# COMPACT_ATOMS: atom_id res chain seq x y z
N MET A 1 -35.70 -34.14 28.04
CA MET A 1 -34.64 -34.67 27.15
C MET A 1 -35.00 -34.57 25.66
N LYS A 2 -36.11 -35.16 25.17
CA LYS A 2 -36.49 -35.09 23.73
C LYS A 2 -36.79 -33.69 23.20
N LEU A 3 -37.50 -32.86 23.96
CA LEU A 3 -37.86 -31.48 23.55
C LEU A 3 -36.63 -30.57 23.43
N GLN A 4 -35.71 -30.66 24.40
CA GLN A 4 -34.48 -29.87 24.42
C GLN A 4 -33.54 -30.22 23.25
N ASN A 5 -33.48 -31.50 22.89
CA ASN A 5 -32.75 -31.95 21.70
C ASN A 5 -33.38 -31.41 20.41
N LEU A 6 -34.72 -31.38 20.32
CA LEU A 6 -35.42 -30.82 19.16
C LEU A 6 -35.17 -29.30 19.03
N PHE A 7 -35.22 -28.55 20.14
CA PHE A 7 -34.89 -27.13 20.15
C PHE A 7 -33.43 -26.85 19.76
N ASN A 8 -32.49 -27.67 20.24
CA ASN A 8 -31.07 -27.57 19.87
C ASN A 8 -30.89 -27.79 18.35
N LEU A 9 -31.53 -28.82 17.77
CA LEU A 9 -31.47 -29.09 16.32
C LEU A 9 -32.07 -27.96 15.46
N VAL A 10 -33.19 -27.37 15.89
CA VAL A 10 -33.81 -26.23 15.18
C VAL A 10 -32.90 -25.00 15.26
N CYS A 11 -32.36 -24.69 16.44
CA CYS A 11 -31.43 -23.57 16.61
C CYS A 11 -30.17 -23.76 15.76
N LEU A 12 -29.62 -24.98 15.71
CA LEU A 12 -28.46 -25.31 14.87
C LEU A 12 -28.76 -25.16 13.38
N SER A 13 -29.94 -25.58 12.93
CA SER A 13 -30.35 -25.43 11.54
C SER A 13 -30.45 -23.94 11.15
N ILE A 14 -31.06 -23.13 12.01
CA ILE A 14 -31.16 -21.68 11.82
C ILE A 14 -29.76 -21.04 11.75
N ILE A 15 -28.86 -21.42 12.66
CA ILE A 15 -27.51 -20.87 12.70
C ILE A 15 -26.68 -21.31 11.49
N ARG A 16 -26.77 -22.57 11.07
CA ARG A 16 -26.09 -23.05 9.85
C ARG A 16 -26.62 -22.36 8.59
N ASN A 17 -27.92 -22.14 8.51
CA ASN A 17 -28.52 -21.41 7.40
C ASN A 17 -28.07 -19.94 7.40
N PHE A 18 -27.98 -19.33 8.59
CA PHE A 18 -27.44 -17.99 8.76
C PHE A 18 -25.99 -17.89 8.28
N LEU A 19 -25.09 -18.84 8.58
CA LEU A 19 -23.72 -18.82 8.04
C LEU A 19 -23.69 -18.90 6.51
N LYS A 20 -24.51 -19.77 5.92
CA LYS A 20 -24.58 -19.89 4.46
C LYS A 20 -25.03 -18.58 3.84
N GLU A 21 -26.05 -17.94 4.40
CA GLU A 21 -26.48 -16.62 3.97
C GLU A 21 -25.40 -15.55 4.20
N LEU A 22 -24.72 -15.58 5.34
CA LEU A 22 -23.68 -14.63 5.70
C LEU A 22 -22.53 -14.58 4.70
N PHE A 23 -22.15 -15.75 4.18
CA PHE A 23 -21.05 -15.90 3.23
C PHE A 23 -21.46 -15.63 1.77
N LEU A 24 -22.76 -15.56 1.50
CA LEU A 24 -23.34 -15.34 0.15
C LEU A 24 -23.94 -13.95 -0.06
N LEU A 25 -24.34 -13.26 1.01
CA LEU A 25 -25.00 -11.96 0.93
C LEU A 25 -24.02 -10.81 0.73
N LYS A 26 -24.44 -9.79 -0.02
CA LYS A 26 -23.69 -8.53 -0.10
C LYS A 26 -23.76 -7.81 1.27
N PRO A 27 -22.76 -6.99 1.61
CA PRO A 27 -22.73 -6.24 2.88
C PRO A 27 -24.01 -5.44 3.15
N GLU A 28 -24.65 -4.97 2.07
CA GLU A 28 -25.88 -4.17 2.06
C GLU A 28 -27.14 -4.97 2.47
N ASP A 29 -27.13 -6.29 2.29
CA ASP A 29 -28.29 -7.17 2.54
C ASP A 29 -28.35 -7.70 3.99
N MET A 30 -27.25 -7.56 4.74
CA MET A 30 -27.16 -7.98 6.14
C MET A 30 -27.80 -6.94 7.07
N THR A 31 -29.13 -6.97 7.17
CA THR A 31 -29.86 -6.00 8.01
C THR A 31 -29.52 -6.13 9.51
N LYS A 32 -29.41 -5.00 10.23
CA LYS A 32 -29.26 -4.93 11.70
C LYS A 32 -30.28 -5.81 12.45
N ARG A 33 -31.49 -5.96 11.89
CA ARG A 33 -32.56 -6.80 12.44
C ARG A 33 -32.22 -8.29 12.40
N ARG A 34 -31.68 -8.80 11.28
CA ARG A 34 -31.26 -10.21 11.17
C ARG A 34 -30.13 -10.54 12.14
N MET A 35 -29.13 -9.65 12.24
CA MET A 35 -28.04 -9.79 13.23
C MET A 35 -28.57 -9.80 14.67
N LYS A 36 -29.54 -8.94 15.00
CA LYS A 36 -30.16 -8.90 16.33
C LYS A 36 -30.88 -10.21 16.67
N ILE A 37 -31.62 -10.80 15.71
CA ILE A 37 -32.31 -12.08 15.90
C ILE A 37 -31.29 -13.20 16.12
N PHE A 38 -30.24 -13.27 15.29
CA PHE A 38 -29.17 -14.24 15.41
C PHE A 38 -28.50 -14.22 16.80
N PHE A 39 -28.07 -13.03 17.25
CA PHE A 39 -27.44 -12.90 18.58
C PHE A 39 -28.42 -13.05 19.75
N SER A 40 -29.73 -12.94 19.52
CA SER A 40 -30.74 -13.25 20.54
C SER A 40 -30.89 -14.76 20.73
N LEU A 41 -30.86 -15.53 19.63
CA LEU A 41 -30.81 -17.00 19.66
C LEU A 41 -29.51 -17.52 20.29
N TRP A 42 -28.41 -16.82 20.06
CA TRP A 42 -27.13 -17.10 20.70
C TRP A 42 -27.17 -16.98 22.23
N LYS A 43 -27.94 -16.01 22.75
CA LYS A 43 -28.00 -15.68 24.18
C LYS A 43 -29.12 -16.38 24.94
N CYS A 44 -30.05 -17.05 24.27
CA CYS A 44 -31.24 -17.61 24.92
C CYS A 44 -30.98 -18.92 25.70
N GLY A 45 -29.75 -19.44 25.68
CA GLY A 45 -29.37 -20.63 26.45
C GLY A 45 -29.96 -21.95 25.95
N LEU A 46 -30.65 -21.95 24.81
CA LEU A 46 -31.25 -23.14 24.21
C LEU A 46 -30.22 -24.05 23.50
N ILE A 47 -29.03 -23.52 23.24
CA ILE A 47 -27.95 -24.21 22.54
C ILE A 47 -26.92 -24.63 23.57
N GLU A 48 -26.51 -25.90 23.51
CA GLU A 48 -25.45 -26.41 24.37
C GLU A 48 -24.14 -25.66 24.11
N ASN A 49 -23.43 -25.26 25.18
CA ASN A 49 -22.19 -24.49 25.08
C ASN A 49 -21.14 -25.19 24.21
N LYS A 50 -21.01 -26.52 24.30
CA LYS A 50 -20.09 -27.30 23.46
C LYS A 50 -20.41 -27.14 21.97
N THR A 51 -21.67 -27.30 21.61
CA THR A 51 -22.14 -27.14 20.23
C THR A 51 -21.94 -25.72 19.71
N LEU A 52 -22.16 -24.72 20.57
CA LEU A 52 -21.92 -23.32 20.23
C LEU A 52 -20.44 -23.04 19.97
N LEU A 53 -19.53 -23.60 20.77
CA LEU A 53 -18.08 -23.51 20.58
C LEU A 53 -17.64 -24.16 19.26
N GLU A 54 -18.09 -25.39 18.99
CA GLU A 54 -17.83 -26.10 17.73
C GLU A 54 -18.31 -25.29 16.52
N PHE A 55 -19.49 -24.67 16.66
CA PHE A 55 -20.04 -23.78 15.64
C PHE A 55 -19.16 -22.53 15.42
N CYS A 56 -18.67 -21.89 16.49
CA CYS A 56 -17.80 -20.72 16.39
C CYS A 56 -16.50 -21.06 15.65
N ILE A 57 -15.84 -22.16 16.05
CA ILE A 57 -14.61 -22.64 15.40
C ILE A 57 -14.87 -22.91 13.91
N TYR A 58 -15.95 -23.63 13.60
CA TYR A 58 -16.35 -23.89 12.23
C TYR A 58 -16.58 -22.59 11.44
N SER A 59 -17.25 -21.61 12.04
CA SER A 59 -17.54 -20.31 11.40
C SER A 59 -16.27 -19.56 11.02
N VAL A 60 -15.27 -19.50 11.92
CA VAL A 60 -13.99 -18.83 11.67
C VAL A 60 -13.24 -19.53 10.54
N HIS A 61 -13.17 -20.88 10.57
CA HIS A 61 -12.54 -21.64 9.49
C HIS A 61 -13.22 -21.46 8.14
N GLN A 62 -14.56 -21.47 8.09
CA GLN A 62 -15.29 -21.27 6.84
C GLN A 62 -15.11 -19.84 6.33
N PHE A 63 -15.12 -18.84 7.22
CA PHE A 63 -14.89 -17.46 6.82
C PHE A 63 -13.50 -17.26 6.22
N LEU A 64 -12.45 -17.84 6.82
CA LEU A 64 -11.10 -17.81 6.24
C LEU A 64 -11.00 -18.40 4.83
N LYS A 65 -11.84 -19.40 4.53
CA LYS A 65 -11.87 -20.12 3.24
C LYS A 65 -12.91 -19.56 2.26
N ASN A 66 -13.74 -18.60 2.68
CA ASN A 66 -14.81 -18.09 1.84
C ASN A 66 -14.25 -17.10 0.81
N GLN A 67 -14.37 -17.44 -0.48
CA GLN A 67 -13.85 -16.69 -1.64
C GLN A 67 -12.31 -16.56 -1.65
N ASN A 68 -11.72 -16.75 -2.83
CA ASN A 68 -10.28 -16.70 -3.01
C ASN A 68 -9.86 -15.30 -3.44
N VAL A 69 -8.98 -14.69 -2.65
CA VAL A 69 -8.56 -13.30 -2.84
C VAL A 69 -7.04 -13.23 -2.97
N ALA A 70 -6.55 -12.40 -3.89
CA ALA A 70 -5.13 -12.25 -4.17
C ALA A 70 -4.38 -11.50 -3.05
N MET A 71 -3.08 -11.77 -2.90
CA MET A 71 -2.19 -11.11 -1.94
C MET A 71 -2.15 -9.59 -2.08
N MET A 72 -2.31 -9.06 -3.31
CA MET A 72 -2.41 -7.63 -3.58
C MET A 72 -3.48 -6.95 -2.72
N GLU A 73 -4.61 -7.61 -2.47
CA GLU A 73 -5.69 -7.02 -1.69
C GLU A 73 -5.31 -6.81 -0.21
N ALA A 74 -4.42 -7.63 0.35
CA ALA A 74 -3.95 -7.44 1.73
C ALA A 74 -3.34 -6.04 1.91
N PHE A 75 -2.50 -5.61 0.96
CA PHE A 75 -1.86 -4.29 0.98
C PHE A 75 -2.88 -3.15 0.84
N LEU A 76 -3.85 -3.31 -0.06
CA LEU A 76 -4.93 -2.33 -0.26
C LEU A 76 -5.81 -2.18 0.98
N ILE A 77 -6.09 -3.29 1.66
CA ILE A 77 -6.94 -3.32 2.84
C ILE A 77 -6.22 -2.70 4.04
N GLN A 78 -4.93 -2.99 4.21
CA GLN A 78 -4.10 -2.40 5.27
C GLN A 78 -4.00 -0.88 5.13
N GLU A 79 -3.86 -0.37 3.91
CA GLU A 79 -3.87 1.08 3.64
C GLU A 79 -5.21 1.73 4.04
N ARG A 80 -6.32 1.01 3.82
CA ARG A 80 -7.68 1.47 4.12
C ARG A 80 -8.16 1.11 5.53
N CYS A 81 -7.33 0.46 6.35
CA CYS A 81 -7.75 -0.08 7.64
C CYS A 81 -8.31 0.98 8.61
N ASN A 82 -7.92 2.24 8.43
CA ASN A 82 -8.41 3.36 9.23
C ASN A 82 -9.78 3.91 8.79
N SER A 83 -10.29 3.55 7.61
CA SER A 83 -11.46 4.23 7.00
C SER A 83 -12.83 3.62 7.36
N HIS A 84 -12.90 2.54 8.15
CA HIS A 84 -14.15 1.82 8.47
C HIS A 84 -14.93 1.29 7.24
N ASP A 85 -14.36 1.39 6.04
CA ASP A 85 -14.96 0.88 4.81
C ASP A 85 -14.77 -0.65 4.66
N GLU A 86 -15.28 -1.23 3.57
CA GLU A 86 -14.98 -2.62 3.22
C GLU A 86 -13.48 -2.93 3.34
N PRO A 87 -13.09 -4.04 3.98
CA PRO A 87 -13.91 -5.19 4.40
C PRO A 87 -14.35 -5.22 5.87
N PHE A 88 -14.05 -4.19 6.66
CA PHE A 88 -14.21 -4.23 8.12
C PHE A 88 -15.66 -4.13 8.60
N HIS A 89 -16.63 -4.05 7.70
CA HIS A 89 -18.06 -4.13 8.03
C HIS A 89 -18.43 -5.47 8.74
N MET A 90 -17.68 -6.55 8.49
CA MET A 90 -17.88 -7.84 9.15
C MET A 90 -17.21 -7.94 10.53
N THR A 91 -16.35 -6.99 10.89
CA THR A 91 -15.57 -7.04 12.13
C THR A 91 -16.48 -7.12 13.35
N PHE A 92 -17.55 -6.33 13.44
CA PHE A 92 -18.48 -6.36 14.58
C PHE A 92 -19.09 -7.75 14.82
N MET A 93 -19.42 -8.46 13.75
CA MET A 93 -19.97 -9.81 13.88
C MET A 93 -18.88 -10.80 14.26
N MET A 94 -17.71 -10.69 13.64
CA MET A 94 -16.58 -11.56 13.95
C MET A 94 -16.13 -11.37 15.41
N GLU A 95 -16.18 -10.15 15.95
CA GLU A 95 -15.96 -9.86 17.36
C GLU A 95 -16.89 -10.67 18.27
N LYS A 96 -18.18 -10.85 17.91
CA LYS A 96 -19.11 -11.66 18.70
C LYS A 96 -18.79 -13.15 18.67
N ILE A 97 -18.38 -13.66 17.51
CA ILE A 97 -17.97 -15.07 17.35
C ILE A 97 -16.68 -15.32 18.14
N ILE A 98 -15.66 -14.49 17.91
CA ILE A 98 -14.35 -14.59 18.54
C ILE A 98 -14.44 -14.47 20.07
N LYS A 99 -15.27 -13.56 20.60
CA LYS A 99 -15.46 -13.42 22.06
C LYS A 99 -15.99 -14.68 22.74
N SER A 100 -16.56 -15.62 21.99
CA SER A 100 -17.04 -16.90 22.52
C SER A 100 -15.97 -17.99 22.52
N LEU A 101 -14.81 -17.73 21.91
CA LEU A 101 -13.68 -18.66 21.78
C LEU A 101 -12.56 -18.32 22.75
N LYS A 102 -11.68 -19.28 23.04
CA LYS A 102 -10.44 -18.97 23.77
C LYS A 102 -9.46 -18.26 22.85
N PRO A 103 -8.63 -17.34 23.37
CA PRO A 103 -7.61 -16.65 22.58
C PRO A 103 -6.70 -17.63 21.82
N ASP A 104 -6.20 -18.67 22.49
CA ASP A 104 -5.33 -19.69 21.90
C ASP A 104 -5.98 -20.40 20.71
N ASP A 105 -7.27 -20.74 20.81
CA ASP A 105 -7.99 -21.44 19.74
C ASP A 105 -8.05 -20.58 18.47
N VAL A 106 -8.33 -19.27 18.62
CA VAL A 106 -8.39 -18.33 17.49
C VAL A 106 -7.01 -18.15 16.86
N VAL A 107 -5.96 -18.07 17.68
CA VAL A 107 -4.58 -17.94 17.23
C VAL A 107 -4.13 -19.19 16.50
N CYS A 108 -4.42 -20.39 17.02
CA CYS A 108 -4.18 -21.64 16.31
C CYS A 108 -4.86 -21.63 14.93
N ILE A 109 -6.13 -21.23 14.85
CA ILE A 109 -6.84 -21.15 13.56
C ILE A 109 -6.15 -20.18 12.58
N LEU A 110 -5.74 -19.00 13.05
CA LEU A 110 -5.07 -18.00 12.21
C LEU A 110 -3.67 -18.45 11.76
N PHE A 111 -2.87 -19.03 12.65
CA PHE A 111 -1.47 -19.35 12.37
C PHE A 111 -1.31 -20.71 11.67
N ASP A 112 -2.10 -21.73 12.05
CA ASP A 112 -2.06 -23.09 11.47
C ASP A 112 -2.83 -23.22 10.14
N SER A 113 -3.47 -22.14 9.68
CA SER A 113 -4.05 -22.11 8.34
C SER A 113 -2.95 -22.25 7.28
N ASN A 114 -2.73 -23.46 6.76
CA ASN A 114 -1.71 -23.70 5.74
C ASN A 114 -1.93 -22.79 4.53
N VAL A 115 -0.86 -22.15 4.07
CA VAL A 115 -0.85 -21.19 2.96
C VAL A 115 -0.81 -21.90 1.60
N GLU A 116 -1.22 -23.16 1.54
CA GLU A 116 -1.36 -23.88 0.29
C GLU A 116 -2.62 -23.36 -0.42
N SER A 117 -2.39 -22.27 -1.16
CA SER A 117 -3.21 -21.69 -2.23
C SER A 117 -4.68 -21.40 -1.91
N THR A 118 -4.94 -20.51 -0.93
CA THR A 118 -5.86 -19.34 -1.02
C THR A 118 -6.33 -18.85 0.35
N ILE A 119 -5.43 -18.23 1.13
CA ILE A 119 -5.88 -17.45 2.29
C ILE A 119 -6.64 -16.24 1.75
N ASN A 120 -7.91 -16.10 2.13
CA ASN A 120 -8.63 -14.87 1.92
C ASN A 120 -8.05 -13.80 2.87
N TRP A 121 -7.11 -13.00 2.39
CA TRP A 121 -6.44 -11.96 3.19
C TRP A 121 -7.41 -10.93 3.76
N LYS A 122 -8.48 -10.62 3.02
CA LYS A 122 -9.57 -9.78 3.50
C LYS A 122 -10.19 -10.34 4.78
N ASN A 123 -10.59 -11.61 4.75
CA ASN A 123 -11.22 -12.26 5.90
C ASN A 123 -10.22 -12.52 7.03
N TYR A 124 -8.97 -12.83 6.70
CA TYR A 124 -7.88 -12.96 7.66
C TYR A 124 -7.68 -11.69 8.49
N LEU A 125 -7.56 -10.54 7.81
CA LEU A 125 -7.38 -9.25 8.48
C LEU A 125 -8.61 -8.85 9.30
N VAL A 126 -9.83 -9.18 8.86
CA VAL A 126 -11.06 -8.98 9.65
C VAL A 126 -11.05 -9.80 10.94
N ILE A 127 -10.61 -11.06 10.89
CA ILE A 127 -10.50 -11.91 12.10
C ILE A 127 -9.42 -11.36 13.03
N LEU A 128 -8.25 -10.98 12.48
CA LEU A 128 -7.16 -10.42 13.27
C LEU A 128 -7.59 -9.11 13.96
N GLU A 129 -8.26 -8.21 13.25
CA GLU A 129 -8.81 -6.97 13.81
C GLU A 129 -9.85 -7.25 14.90
N ALA A 130 -10.77 -8.18 14.65
CA ALA A 130 -11.78 -8.57 15.62
C ALA A 130 -11.16 -9.20 16.88
N PHE A 131 -10.07 -9.96 16.73
CA PHE A 131 -9.29 -10.49 17.84
C PHE A 131 -8.69 -9.37 18.69
N VAL A 132 -7.99 -8.42 18.05
CA VAL A 132 -7.36 -7.28 18.75
C VAL A 132 -8.37 -6.45 19.53
N ARG A 133 -9.59 -6.28 19.01
CA ARG A 133 -10.67 -5.55 19.69
C ARG A 133 -11.35 -6.30 20.83
N THR A 134 -11.28 -7.63 20.83
CA THR A 134 -12.01 -8.47 21.81
C THR A 134 -11.14 -9.04 22.90
N HIS A 135 -9.85 -9.24 22.63
CA HIS A 135 -8.85 -9.86 23.50
C HIS A 135 -7.62 -8.96 23.62
N ASP A 136 -7.86 -7.70 24.00
CA ASP A 136 -6.83 -6.66 24.09
C ASP A 136 -5.69 -7.03 25.05
N ASN A 137 -6.00 -7.68 26.16
CA ASN A 137 -5.02 -8.13 27.16
C ASN A 137 -4.15 -9.31 26.67
N GLU A 138 -4.66 -10.12 25.75
CA GLU A 138 -4.02 -11.34 25.27
C GLU A 138 -3.27 -11.13 23.95
N CYS A 139 -3.31 -9.93 23.37
CA CYS A 139 -2.67 -9.58 22.09
C CYS A 139 -1.17 -9.94 21.98
N LYS A 140 -0.46 -10.08 23.11
CA LYS A 140 0.94 -10.56 23.14
C LYS A 140 1.11 -11.95 22.52
N ILE A 141 0.07 -12.79 22.52
CA ILE A 141 0.09 -14.10 21.88
C ILE A 141 0.31 -13.98 20.37
N ILE A 142 -0.25 -12.95 19.73
CA ILE A 142 -0.08 -12.71 18.29
C ILE A 142 1.39 -12.40 17.98
N LEU A 143 2.02 -11.56 18.80
CA LEU A 143 3.44 -11.22 18.64
C LEU A 143 4.33 -12.46 18.77
N ARG A 144 4.16 -13.24 19.85
CA ARG A 144 4.91 -14.47 20.08
C ARG A 144 4.71 -15.48 18.95
N SER A 145 3.47 -15.70 18.53
CA SER A 145 3.16 -16.61 17.43
C SER A 145 3.76 -16.13 16.11
N ASN A 146 3.82 -14.82 15.88
CA ASN A 146 4.44 -14.25 14.68
C ASN A 146 5.96 -14.39 14.68
N GLU A 147 6.63 -14.19 15.82
CA GLU A 147 8.06 -14.44 15.96
C GLU A 147 8.42 -15.90 15.66
N GLU A 148 7.64 -16.84 16.20
CA GLU A 148 7.83 -18.27 15.93
C GLU A 148 7.53 -18.61 14.45
N LEU A 149 6.53 -17.98 13.84
CA LEU A 149 6.23 -18.14 12.42
C LEU A 149 7.38 -17.63 11.53
N VAL A 150 7.97 -16.47 11.86
CA VAL A 150 9.16 -15.97 11.17
C VAL A 150 10.29 -16.99 11.29
N LYS A 151 10.59 -17.46 12.49
CA LYS A 151 11.67 -18.43 12.73
C LYS A 151 11.47 -19.72 11.93
N ARG A 152 10.27 -20.30 11.96
CA ARG A 152 9.94 -21.50 11.20
C ARG A 152 10.04 -21.27 9.69
N SER A 153 9.59 -20.11 9.21
CA SER A 153 9.64 -19.79 7.79
C SER A 153 11.07 -19.78 7.24
N PHE A 154 12.03 -19.24 7.99
CA PHE A 154 13.45 -19.31 7.62
C PHE A 154 14.00 -20.73 7.72
N GLN A 155 13.68 -21.47 8.79
CA GLN A 155 14.14 -22.86 8.96
C GLN A 155 13.69 -23.77 7.82
N GLN A 156 12.49 -23.55 7.29
CA GLN A 156 11.87 -24.37 6.25
C GLN A 156 11.96 -23.75 4.85
N LEU A 157 12.46 -22.51 4.73
CA LEU A 157 12.42 -21.71 3.50
C LEU A 157 11.00 -21.58 2.93
N ASP A 158 10.00 -21.48 3.82
CA ASP A 158 8.60 -21.34 3.45
C ASP A 158 8.26 -19.87 3.20
N GLN A 159 8.23 -19.51 1.91
CA GLN A 159 7.92 -18.15 1.48
C GLN A 159 6.52 -17.72 1.91
N SER A 160 5.58 -18.66 1.93
CA SER A 160 4.19 -18.38 2.19
C SER A 160 3.96 -18.08 3.68
N ALA A 161 4.63 -18.83 4.55
CA ALA A 161 4.68 -18.53 5.99
C ALA A 161 5.34 -17.16 6.26
N LEU A 162 6.45 -16.85 5.59
CA LEU A 162 7.12 -15.56 5.78
C LEU A 162 6.26 -14.39 5.27
N LYS A 163 5.61 -14.54 4.11
CA LYS A 163 4.66 -13.53 3.59
C LYS A 163 3.53 -13.28 4.57
N LYS A 164 2.96 -14.35 5.16
CA LYS A 164 1.96 -14.24 6.23
C LYS A 164 2.51 -13.47 7.42
N ALA A 165 3.70 -13.81 7.90
CA ALA A 165 4.30 -13.17 9.06
C ALA A 165 4.53 -11.66 8.87
N ILE A 166 4.97 -11.25 7.67
CA ILE A 166 5.16 -9.85 7.31
C ILE A 166 3.82 -9.12 7.24
N ILE A 167 2.78 -9.71 6.64
CA ILE A 167 1.42 -9.11 6.61
C ILE A 167 0.87 -8.94 8.03
N ILE A 168 1.05 -9.92 8.92
CA ILE A 168 0.64 -9.82 10.34
C ILE A 168 1.40 -8.67 11.01
N GLY A 169 2.73 -8.61 10.86
CA GLY A 169 3.56 -7.56 11.45
C GLY A 169 3.20 -6.15 10.96
N ARG A 170 2.82 -6.03 9.68
CA ARG A 170 2.26 -4.79 9.13
C ARG A 170 0.94 -4.42 9.78
N GLN A 171 0.01 -5.37 9.90
CA GLN A 171 -1.30 -5.13 10.49
C GLN A 171 -1.18 -4.73 11.96
N THR A 172 -0.36 -5.46 12.74
CA THR A 172 -0.20 -5.17 14.16
C THR A 172 0.37 -3.78 14.39
N ALA A 173 1.33 -3.36 13.55
CA ALA A 173 1.92 -2.02 13.61
C ALA A 173 0.98 -0.86 13.23
N LEU A 174 -0.24 -1.13 12.75
CA LEU A 174 -1.27 -0.10 12.56
C LEU A 174 -1.95 0.29 13.88
N HIS A 175 -1.85 -0.56 14.91
CA HIS A 175 -2.40 -0.26 16.22
C HIS A 175 -1.42 0.60 17.03
N SER A 176 -1.94 1.56 17.78
CA SER A 176 -1.12 2.48 18.60
C SER A 176 -1.11 2.13 20.09
N LYS A 177 -1.85 1.10 20.50
CA LYS A 177 -1.95 0.67 21.91
C LYS A 177 -1.01 -0.50 22.18
N GLU A 178 -0.48 -0.55 23.39
CA GLU A 178 0.21 -1.74 23.90
C GLU A 178 -0.65 -3.01 23.68
N PRO A 179 -0.05 -4.13 23.24
CA PRO A 179 1.38 -4.38 23.04
C PRO A 179 1.94 -3.97 21.66
N PHE A 180 1.17 -3.28 20.83
CA PHE A 180 1.48 -2.98 19.43
C PHE A 180 2.02 -1.56 19.18
N SER A 181 2.60 -0.92 20.18
CA SER A 181 3.03 0.49 20.11
C SER A 181 4.15 0.82 19.11
N MET A 182 4.65 -0.18 18.37
CA MET A 182 5.79 -0.07 17.48
C MET A 182 5.39 0.17 16.03
N ALA A 183 5.94 1.22 15.42
CA ALA A 183 5.77 1.48 13.99
C ALA A 183 6.36 0.34 13.13
N TYR A 184 5.78 0.11 11.95
CA TYR A 184 6.11 -1.04 11.10
C TYR A 184 7.60 -1.11 10.74
N ASN A 185 8.22 0.01 10.39
CA ASN A 185 9.64 0.08 10.07
C ASN A 185 10.53 -0.34 11.27
N GLN A 186 10.16 0.08 12.47
CA GLN A 186 10.88 -0.30 13.68
C GLN A 186 10.68 -1.78 13.99
N TRP A 187 9.45 -2.29 13.84
CA TRP A 187 9.18 -3.73 13.97
C TRP A 187 10.01 -4.54 12.97
N PHE A 188 10.01 -4.14 11.70
CA PHE A 188 10.75 -4.80 10.64
C PHE A 188 12.25 -4.85 10.93
N LEU A 189 12.85 -3.72 11.33
CA LEU A 189 14.27 -3.66 11.68
C LEU A 189 14.59 -4.51 12.93
N ASN A 190 13.72 -4.50 13.94
CA ASN A 190 13.92 -5.33 15.13
C ASN A 190 13.84 -6.83 14.81
N GLN A 191 12.99 -7.23 13.85
CA GLN A 191 12.84 -8.63 13.46
C GLN A 191 13.94 -9.11 12.50
N PHE A 192 14.40 -8.25 11.59
CA PHE A 192 15.26 -8.67 10.48
C PHE A 192 16.61 -7.95 10.39
N GLY A 193 16.74 -6.72 10.90
CA GLY A 193 17.88 -5.81 10.64
C GLY A 193 19.24 -6.37 11.03
N ASP A 194 19.35 -6.96 12.23
CA ASP A 194 20.58 -7.59 12.74
C ASP A 194 20.42 -9.11 12.95
N SER A 195 19.42 -9.70 12.30
CA SER A 195 19.12 -11.11 12.52
C SER A 195 20.23 -12.02 11.99
N LEU A 196 20.47 -13.14 12.69
CA LEU A 196 21.37 -14.20 12.21
C LEU A 196 20.95 -14.74 10.84
N TYR A 197 19.69 -14.59 10.45
CA TYR A 197 19.22 -14.97 9.11
C TYR A 197 19.98 -14.23 8.00
N ILE A 198 20.31 -12.96 8.22
CA ILE A 198 21.00 -12.10 7.24
C ILE A 198 22.51 -12.39 7.18
N LYS A 199 22.99 -13.42 7.89
CA LYS A 199 24.37 -13.94 7.78
C LYS A 199 24.46 -15.21 6.95
N ASN A 200 23.34 -15.87 6.64
CA ASN A 200 23.31 -17.10 5.85
C ASN A 200 22.83 -16.80 4.42
N LEU A 201 23.64 -17.19 3.43
CA LEU A 201 23.35 -16.94 2.01
C LEU A 201 21.96 -17.42 1.57
N GLN A 202 21.58 -18.64 1.93
CA GLN A 202 20.32 -19.24 1.50
C GLN A 202 19.13 -18.45 2.07
N TYR A 203 19.27 -17.99 3.31
CA TYR A 203 18.27 -17.18 4.00
C TYR A 203 18.19 -15.75 3.44
N ILE A 204 19.31 -15.15 3.08
CA ILE A 204 19.33 -13.83 2.41
C ILE A 204 18.60 -13.91 1.08
N SER A 205 18.96 -14.86 0.22
CA SER A 205 18.34 -15.02 -1.11
C SER A 205 16.83 -15.26 -0.99
N PHE A 206 16.44 -16.19 -0.11
CA PHE A 206 15.04 -16.45 0.23
C PHE A 206 14.29 -15.21 0.71
N PHE A 207 14.89 -14.45 1.63
CA PHE A 207 14.25 -13.27 2.20
C PHE A 207 14.10 -12.15 1.17
N ILE A 208 15.15 -11.84 0.42
CA ILE A 208 15.10 -10.80 -0.61
C ILE A 208 14.09 -11.16 -1.70
N GLN A 209 13.99 -12.43 -2.09
CA GLN A 209 12.94 -12.88 -3.02
C GLN A 209 11.53 -12.57 -2.49
N VAL A 210 11.25 -12.86 -1.22
CA VAL A 210 9.96 -12.53 -0.59
C VAL A 210 9.72 -11.02 -0.57
N LEU A 211 10.74 -10.21 -0.25
CA LEU A 211 10.60 -8.75 -0.25
C LEU A 211 10.35 -8.19 -1.66
N CYS A 212 11.03 -8.71 -2.69
CA CYS A 212 10.83 -8.33 -4.08
C CYS A 212 9.40 -8.59 -4.53
N GLU A 213 8.78 -9.70 -4.11
CA GLU A 213 7.38 -10.01 -4.43
C GLU A 213 6.38 -9.02 -3.82
N PHE A 214 6.75 -8.30 -2.75
CA PHE A 214 5.89 -7.28 -2.15
C PHE A 214 6.01 -5.91 -2.81
N VAL A 215 7.12 -5.61 -3.48
CA VAL A 215 7.35 -4.29 -4.10
C VAL A 215 6.22 -3.86 -5.05
N PRO A 216 5.71 -4.73 -5.96
CA PRO A 216 4.61 -4.33 -6.86
C PRO A 216 3.31 -3.95 -6.13
N TYR A 217 3.10 -4.45 -4.92
CA TYR A 217 1.88 -4.22 -4.15
C TYR A 217 2.01 -3.09 -3.13
N GLU A 218 3.23 -2.70 -2.78
CA GLU A 218 3.46 -1.56 -1.90
C GLU A 218 3.01 -0.27 -2.59
N ARG A 219 2.21 0.52 -1.86
CA ARG A 219 1.69 1.84 -2.29
C ARG A 219 2.16 2.96 -1.38
N ASN A 220 2.59 2.62 -0.16
CA ASN A 220 3.07 3.60 0.78
C ASN A 220 4.52 3.97 0.44
N ILE A 221 4.67 5.11 -0.27
CA ILE A 221 5.98 5.69 -0.63
C ILE A 221 6.86 5.89 0.61
N GLY A 222 6.28 6.27 1.75
CA GLY A 222 7.01 6.49 3.00
C GLY A 222 7.68 5.22 3.52
N ILE A 223 7.00 4.08 3.48
CA ILE A 223 7.57 2.78 3.90
C ILE A 223 8.77 2.44 3.02
N MET A 224 8.66 2.58 1.69
CA MET A 224 9.76 2.28 0.77
C MET A 224 10.94 3.24 0.96
N LYS A 225 10.69 4.54 1.15
CA LYS A 225 11.75 5.54 1.42
C LYS A 225 12.50 5.23 2.70
N VAL A 226 11.78 4.90 3.78
CA VAL A 226 12.40 4.52 5.05
C VAL A 226 13.27 3.26 4.91
N SER A 227 12.83 2.26 4.13
CA SER A 227 13.65 1.07 3.85
C SER A 227 14.94 1.39 3.08
N LEU A 228 14.92 2.39 2.21
CA LEU A 228 16.12 2.87 1.50
C LEU A 228 17.06 3.68 2.42
N GLU A 229 16.50 4.48 3.32
CA GLU A 229 17.25 5.27 4.30
C GLU A 229 17.88 4.41 5.41
N ARG A 230 17.27 3.26 5.71
CA ARG A 230 17.71 2.31 6.75
C ARG A 230 17.92 0.93 6.14
N PRO A 231 19.01 0.74 5.37
CA PRO A 231 19.23 -0.52 4.66
C PRO A 231 19.54 -1.67 5.62
N LEU A 232 19.22 -2.90 5.19
CA LEU A 232 19.61 -4.12 5.89
C LEU A 232 21.14 -4.29 5.87
N THR A 233 21.71 -4.73 6.99
CA THR A 233 23.15 -5.02 7.10
C THR A 233 23.47 -6.35 6.43
N ILE A 234 23.83 -6.30 5.15
CA ILE A 234 24.12 -7.49 4.33
C ILE A 234 25.63 -7.62 4.14
N ALA A 235 26.14 -8.87 4.16
CA ALA A 235 27.55 -9.15 3.90
C ALA A 235 27.97 -8.70 2.50
N SER A 236 29.20 -8.19 2.36
CA SER A 236 29.73 -7.60 1.13
C SER A 236 29.56 -8.50 -0.10
N GLU A 237 29.70 -9.81 0.09
CA GLU A 237 29.62 -10.79 -0.99
C GLU A 237 28.23 -10.86 -1.68
N TYR A 238 27.17 -10.33 -1.04
CA TYR A 238 25.79 -10.43 -1.52
C TYR A 238 25.11 -9.08 -1.72
N GLN A 239 25.89 -8.00 -1.69
CA GLN A 239 25.38 -6.66 -1.89
C GLN A 239 24.67 -6.50 -3.24
N PHE A 240 25.05 -7.27 -4.27
CA PHE A 240 24.42 -7.22 -5.59
C PHE A 240 22.93 -7.61 -5.56
N ILE A 241 22.55 -8.68 -4.83
CA ILE A 241 21.14 -9.11 -4.72
C ILE A 241 20.32 -8.03 -4.02
N TYR A 242 20.88 -7.42 -2.99
CA TYR A 242 20.23 -6.31 -2.30
C TYR A 242 20.12 -5.06 -3.17
N ASN A 243 21.14 -4.78 -3.97
CA ASN A 243 21.11 -3.64 -4.89
C ASN A 243 19.95 -3.79 -5.89
N ASP A 244 19.70 -4.97 -6.45
CA ASP A 244 18.55 -5.23 -7.33
C ASP A 244 17.22 -4.93 -6.62
N TYR A 245 17.07 -5.37 -5.37
CA TYR A 245 15.90 -5.02 -4.55
C TYR A 245 15.76 -3.51 -4.34
N THR A 246 16.86 -2.79 -4.05
CA THR A 246 16.80 -1.33 -3.89
C THR A 246 16.45 -0.62 -5.20
N VAL A 247 16.86 -1.14 -6.35
CA VAL A 247 16.47 -0.63 -7.67
C VAL A 247 14.97 -0.80 -7.87
N LEU A 248 14.41 -1.98 -7.56
CA LEU A 248 12.96 -2.21 -7.61
C LEU A 248 12.18 -1.22 -6.73
N LEU A 249 12.64 -0.98 -5.49
CA LEU A 249 12.03 0.01 -4.60
C LEU A 249 12.07 1.43 -5.19
N LYS A 250 13.22 1.86 -5.71
CA LYS A 250 13.38 3.19 -6.33
C LYS A 250 12.47 3.37 -7.55
N THR A 251 12.41 2.36 -8.41
CA THR A 251 11.49 2.35 -9.56
C THR A 251 10.05 2.45 -9.10
N ARG A 252 9.66 1.66 -8.10
CA ARG A 252 8.30 1.69 -7.56
C ARG A 252 7.92 3.04 -6.94
N ILE A 253 8.84 3.69 -6.23
CA ILE A 253 8.64 5.05 -5.71
C ILE A 253 8.38 6.01 -6.87
N LYS A 254 9.21 5.95 -7.92
CA LYS A 254 9.04 6.79 -9.11
C LYS A 254 7.69 6.56 -9.80
N ASP A 255 7.22 5.31 -9.87
CA ASP A 255 5.93 4.98 -10.49
C ASP A 255 4.72 5.52 -9.69
N LEU A 256 4.86 5.62 -8.37
CA LEU A 256 3.79 6.07 -7.46
C LEU A 256 3.81 7.57 -7.16
N GLU A 257 4.98 8.21 -7.25
CA GLU A 257 5.07 9.66 -7.14
C GLU A 257 4.21 10.29 -8.26
N PRO A 258 3.37 11.29 -7.93
CA PRO A 258 2.56 11.93 -8.95
C PRO A 258 3.49 12.47 -10.02
N GLN A 259 3.31 11.99 -11.25
CA GLN A 259 3.97 12.56 -12.41
C GLN A 259 3.36 13.95 -12.59
N ILE A 260 3.97 14.96 -11.99
CA ILE A 260 3.56 16.34 -12.22
C ILE A 260 4.04 16.66 -13.63
N GLU A 261 3.10 16.82 -14.55
CA GLU A 261 3.40 17.21 -15.91
C GLU A 261 4.22 18.52 -15.86
N PRO A 262 5.41 18.56 -16.50
CA PRO A 262 6.24 19.76 -16.47
C PRO A 262 5.49 21.04 -16.88
N GLU A 263 4.48 20.93 -17.76
CA GLU A 263 3.65 22.06 -18.19
C GLU A 263 2.76 22.61 -17.05
N ASP A 264 2.27 21.75 -16.14
CA ASP A 264 1.49 22.18 -14.97
C ASP A 264 2.38 22.94 -13.98
N VAL A 265 3.64 22.49 -13.82
CA VAL A 265 4.65 23.20 -13.02
C VAL A 265 4.93 24.58 -13.61
N ILE A 266 5.14 24.66 -14.93
CA ILE A 266 5.37 25.94 -15.63
C ILE A 266 4.15 26.85 -15.50
N SER A 267 2.94 26.33 -15.68
CA SER A 267 1.71 27.13 -15.58
C SER A 267 1.54 27.75 -14.19
N LYS A 268 1.74 26.95 -13.14
CA LYS A 268 1.68 27.44 -11.75
C LYS A 268 2.79 28.45 -11.45
N LEU A 269 3.99 28.19 -11.96
CA LEU A 269 5.14 29.10 -11.84
C LEU A 269 4.87 30.44 -12.51
N LEU A 270 4.28 30.44 -13.70
CA LEU A 270 3.98 31.66 -14.44
C LEU A 270 2.91 32.48 -13.73
N SER A 271 1.92 31.83 -13.10
CA SER A 271 0.96 32.51 -12.21
C SER A 271 1.67 33.22 -11.05
N VAL A 272 2.57 32.53 -10.34
CA VAL A 272 3.33 33.13 -9.23
C VAL A 272 4.20 34.29 -9.71
N TYR A 273 4.84 34.15 -10.87
CA TYR A 273 5.63 35.22 -11.46
C TYR A 273 4.77 36.41 -11.89
N GLN A 274 3.58 36.17 -12.44
CA GLN A 274 2.64 37.22 -12.82
C GLN A 274 2.20 38.04 -11.59
N ASP A 275 1.93 37.37 -10.47
CA ASP A 275 1.48 38.02 -9.24
C ASP A 275 2.59 38.78 -8.52
N THR A 276 3.81 38.24 -8.53
CA THR A 276 4.93 38.77 -7.74
C THR A 276 5.92 39.63 -8.52
N GLY A 277 5.98 39.46 -9.85
CA GLY A 277 6.99 40.05 -10.73
C GLY A 277 8.42 39.56 -10.46
N LYS A 278 8.62 38.53 -9.64
CA LYS A 278 9.93 38.04 -9.22
C LYS A 278 10.11 36.57 -9.56
N VAL A 279 11.29 36.19 -10.03
CA VAL A 279 11.64 34.78 -10.26
C VAL A 279 11.56 34.03 -8.91
N PRO A 280 10.74 32.98 -8.79
CA PRO A 280 10.61 32.26 -7.53
C PRO A 280 11.93 31.60 -7.09
N SER A 281 12.20 31.61 -5.79
CA SER A 281 13.45 31.07 -5.22
C SER A 281 13.67 29.59 -5.57
N TYR A 282 12.61 28.80 -5.61
CA TYR A 282 12.70 27.37 -5.97
C TYR A 282 13.22 27.14 -7.39
N VAL A 283 13.00 28.08 -8.33
CA VAL A 283 13.57 28.00 -9.69
C VAL A 283 15.07 28.25 -9.66
N MET A 284 15.49 29.21 -8.83
CA MET A 284 16.90 29.53 -8.63
C MET A 284 17.63 28.36 -7.98
N GLU A 285 17.03 27.76 -6.96
CA GLU A 285 17.54 26.57 -6.27
C GLU A 285 17.61 25.37 -7.24
N ALA A 286 16.55 25.08 -7.99
CA ALA A 286 16.54 23.99 -8.97
C ALA A 286 17.65 24.16 -10.05
N SER A 287 17.89 25.39 -10.51
CA SER A 287 18.95 25.68 -11.49
C SER A 287 20.37 25.38 -10.97
N LEU A 288 20.57 25.37 -9.65
CA LEU A 288 21.86 25.11 -9.01
C LEU A 288 21.96 23.66 -8.50
N MET A 289 20.90 23.16 -7.86
CA MET A 289 20.89 21.90 -7.12
C MET A 289 20.41 20.72 -7.95
N GLN A 290 19.64 20.97 -9.02
CA GLN A 290 19.05 19.93 -9.88
C GLN A 290 19.33 20.21 -11.36
N LYS A 291 20.60 20.50 -11.68
CA LYS A 291 21.03 20.99 -13.01
C LYS A 291 20.56 20.11 -14.17
N GLN A 292 20.59 18.77 -14.02
CA GLN A 292 20.14 17.85 -15.06
C GLN A 292 18.62 17.98 -15.32
N TYR A 293 17.80 18.02 -14.27
CA TYR A 293 16.36 18.24 -14.41
C TYR A 293 16.06 19.62 -15.01
N PHE A 294 16.76 20.66 -14.54
CA PHE A 294 16.58 22.02 -15.04
C PHE A 294 16.85 22.13 -16.56
N LEU A 295 17.95 21.53 -17.03
CA LEU A 295 18.35 21.59 -18.44
C LEU A 295 17.55 20.64 -19.35
N ASN A 296 17.22 19.43 -18.88
CA ASN A 296 16.64 18.39 -19.73
C ASN A 296 15.12 18.27 -19.63
N VAL A 297 14.49 18.87 -18.61
CA VAL A 297 13.03 18.80 -18.40
C VAL A 297 12.43 20.19 -18.34
N PHE A 298 12.92 21.05 -17.44
CA PHE A 298 12.33 22.37 -17.21
C PHE A 298 12.51 23.32 -18.42
N LEU A 299 13.74 23.51 -18.91
CA LEU A 299 14.01 24.41 -20.03
C LEU A 299 13.33 23.98 -21.34
N PRO A 300 13.36 22.70 -21.77
CA PRO A 300 12.70 22.28 -23.00
C PRO A 300 11.19 22.55 -23.00
N VAL A 301 10.54 22.41 -21.84
CA VAL A 301 9.10 22.66 -21.67
C VAL A 301 8.80 24.16 -21.62
N LEU A 302 9.61 24.92 -20.87
CA LEU A 302 9.47 26.38 -20.81
C LEU A 302 9.67 27.03 -22.20
N LEU A 303 10.68 26.58 -22.93
CA LEU A 303 11.13 27.07 -24.24
C LEU A 303 10.53 26.27 -25.41
N ARG A 304 9.35 25.66 -25.22
CA ARG A 304 8.65 24.98 -26.31
C ARG A 304 8.35 25.99 -27.43
N PRO A 305 8.79 25.75 -28.69
CA PRO A 305 8.59 26.71 -29.78
C PRO A 305 7.12 27.06 -30.00
N ARG A 306 6.83 28.36 -29.97
CA ARG A 306 5.48 28.91 -30.01
C ARG A 306 5.45 30.18 -30.85
N ILE A 307 4.25 30.61 -31.22
CA ILE A 307 4.05 31.89 -31.90
C ILE A 307 4.02 32.96 -30.82
N ALA A 308 5.14 33.66 -30.66
CA ALA A 308 5.25 34.72 -29.66
C ALA A 308 4.26 35.86 -29.99
N PRO A 309 3.45 36.32 -29.02
CA PRO A 309 2.52 37.43 -29.23
C PRO A 309 3.29 38.73 -29.49
N THR A 310 2.65 39.65 -30.22
CA THR A 310 3.23 40.98 -30.55
C THR A 310 3.63 41.77 -29.30
N PHE A 311 2.91 41.57 -28.19
CA PHE A 311 3.26 42.09 -26.87
C PHE A 311 3.75 40.94 -25.97
N PRO A 312 4.90 41.07 -25.28
CA PRO A 312 5.43 40.02 -24.42
C PRO A 312 4.43 39.59 -23.34
N ASP A 313 3.99 38.34 -23.42
CA ASP A 313 3.17 37.71 -22.39
C ASP A 313 3.99 37.28 -21.18
N VAL A 314 3.33 36.73 -20.17
CA VAL A 314 3.96 36.34 -18.90
C VAL A 314 5.11 35.35 -19.13
N ARG A 315 4.93 34.38 -20.04
CA ARG A 315 5.95 33.37 -20.38
C ARG A 315 7.16 34.02 -21.05
N GLU A 316 6.95 34.95 -21.98
CA GLU A 316 8.06 35.65 -22.64
C GLU A 316 8.86 36.51 -21.68
N ARG A 317 8.16 37.30 -20.84
CA ARG A 317 8.81 38.13 -19.81
C ARG A 317 9.61 37.28 -18.82
N PHE A 318 9.11 36.10 -18.46
CA PHE A 318 9.82 35.19 -17.57
C PHE A 318 11.08 34.59 -18.21
N ILE A 319 10.99 34.18 -19.49
CA ILE A 319 12.13 33.65 -20.25
C ILE A 319 13.24 34.71 -20.39
N GLU A 320 12.88 35.94 -20.73
CA GLU A 320 13.84 37.05 -20.86
C GLU A 320 14.51 37.38 -19.52
N GLU A 321 13.74 37.37 -18.43
CA GLU A 321 14.28 37.56 -17.10
C GLU A 321 15.28 36.45 -16.72
N LEU A 322 14.94 35.18 -16.95
CA LEU A 322 15.84 34.05 -16.70
C LEU A 322 17.12 34.10 -17.55
N HIS A 323 17.04 34.58 -18.79
CA HIS A 323 18.22 34.80 -19.62
C HIS A 323 19.08 35.94 -19.08
N ARG A 324 18.46 37.06 -18.68
CA ARG A 324 19.16 38.23 -18.10
C ARG A 324 19.96 37.87 -16.85
N ILE A 325 19.41 37.02 -15.98
CA ILE A 325 20.09 36.54 -14.77
C ILE A 325 21.04 35.35 -15.02
N GLY A 326 21.30 35.00 -16.28
CA GLY A 326 22.26 33.98 -16.68
C GLY A 326 21.83 32.53 -16.42
N LYS A 327 20.55 32.28 -16.17
CA LYS A 327 20.02 30.92 -15.95
C LYS A 327 19.70 30.20 -17.25
N ILE A 328 19.41 30.92 -18.33
CA ILE A 328 19.30 30.37 -19.68
C ILE A 328 20.58 30.75 -20.46
N PRO A 329 21.41 29.76 -20.84
CA PRO A 329 22.57 30.01 -21.69
C PRO A 329 22.17 30.69 -23.00
N GLY A 330 22.96 31.69 -23.45
CA GLY A 330 22.64 32.47 -24.65
C GLY A 330 22.45 31.63 -25.91
N VAL A 331 23.21 30.53 -26.06
CA VAL A 331 23.06 29.59 -27.17
C VAL A 331 21.66 28.96 -27.20
N ILE A 332 21.14 28.55 -26.03
CA ILE A 332 19.80 27.94 -25.91
C ILE A 332 18.72 28.98 -26.16
N PHE A 333 18.88 30.19 -25.62
CA PHE A 333 17.94 31.30 -25.83
C PHE A 333 17.82 31.69 -27.32
N GLN A 334 18.95 31.79 -28.04
CA GLN A 334 18.94 32.12 -29.46
C GLN A 334 18.34 31.00 -30.33
N LYS A 335 18.59 29.74 -29.97
CA LYS A 335 17.94 28.59 -30.61
C LYS A 335 16.42 28.66 -30.44
N TYR A 336 15.92 29.00 -29.26
CA TYR A 336 14.50 29.20 -28.99
C TYR A 336 13.88 30.33 -29.82
N LYS A 337 14.50 31.52 -29.85
CA LYS A 337 13.98 32.66 -30.62
C LYS A 337 13.90 32.35 -32.11
N THR A 338 14.96 31.76 -32.67
CA THR A 338 15.00 31.29 -34.06
C THR A 338 13.87 30.29 -34.36
N ALA A 339 13.64 29.31 -33.47
CA ALA A 339 12.58 28.32 -33.65
C ALA A 339 11.17 28.94 -33.60
N CYS A 340 10.95 29.96 -32.76
CA CYS A 340 9.69 30.69 -32.70
C CYS A 340 9.43 31.49 -33.97
N ASP A 341 10.47 32.16 -34.50
CA ASP A 341 10.38 32.91 -35.76
C ASP A 341 10.09 32.00 -36.95
N GLN A 342 10.75 30.84 -37.01
CA GLN A 342 10.46 29.81 -38.02
C GLN A 342 9.01 29.33 -37.93
N LYS A 343 8.48 29.08 -36.72
CA LYS A 343 7.10 28.65 -36.52
C LYS A 343 6.09 29.72 -36.94
N LYS A 344 6.39 31.00 -36.68
CA LYS A 344 5.61 32.15 -37.14
C LYS A 344 5.63 32.27 -38.67
N GLN A 345 6.79 32.12 -39.31
CA GLN A 345 6.94 32.15 -40.76
C GLN A 345 6.17 30.99 -41.44
N LYS A 346 6.21 29.77 -40.86
CA LYS A 346 5.45 28.62 -41.36
C LYS A 346 3.94 28.85 -41.32
N LEU A 347 3.42 29.46 -40.24
CA LEU A 347 2.01 29.83 -40.16
C LEU A 347 1.63 30.86 -41.23
N LEU A 348 2.46 31.89 -41.44
CA LEU A 348 2.24 32.92 -42.46
C LEU A 348 2.29 32.36 -43.89
N ALA A 349 3.02 31.27 -44.10
CA ALA A 349 3.12 30.56 -45.38
C ALA A 349 1.96 29.57 -45.63
N GLY A 350 0.99 29.44 -44.71
CA GLY A 350 -0.17 28.56 -44.85
C GLY A 350 0.14 27.07 -44.72
N ILE A 351 1.27 26.71 -44.10
CA ILE A 351 1.65 25.32 -43.83
C ILE A 351 1.05 24.92 -42.48
N ASP A 352 0.33 23.80 -42.44
CA ASP A 352 -0.27 23.27 -41.21
C ASP A 352 0.81 22.97 -40.16
N VAL A 353 0.72 23.63 -39.01
CA VAL A 353 1.83 23.78 -38.05
C VAL A 353 1.86 22.64 -37.01
N ASP A 354 0.83 21.80 -36.97
CA ASP A 354 0.65 20.77 -35.94
C ASP A 354 1.28 19.40 -36.29
N CYS A 355 1.88 19.23 -37.47
CA CYS A 355 2.35 17.91 -37.95
C CYS A 355 3.85 17.59 -37.80
N ILE A 356 4.72 18.42 -37.20
CA ILE A 356 6.18 18.19 -37.25
C ILE A 356 6.93 18.44 -35.94
N ILE A 357 6.47 17.92 -34.80
CA ILE A 357 7.36 17.75 -33.64
C ILE A 357 7.12 16.36 -33.05
N MET A 358 7.57 15.34 -33.77
CA MET A 358 7.80 14.02 -33.18
C MET A 358 9.18 13.43 -33.50
N ASP A 359 9.99 14.06 -34.36
CA ASP A 359 11.36 13.62 -34.61
C ASP A 359 12.31 14.81 -34.53
N GLU A 360 13.08 14.88 -33.44
CA GLU A 360 14.54 15.01 -33.46
C GLU A 360 15.07 15.00 -32.02
N ASP A 361 16.00 14.08 -31.80
CA ASP A 361 16.67 13.74 -30.54
C ASP A 361 17.16 14.95 -29.73
N ILE A 362 16.82 14.96 -28.43
CA ILE A 362 17.64 15.49 -27.32
C ILE A 362 17.54 14.55 -26.13
#